data_AF-A0A843HNA1-F1
#
_entry.id   AF-A0A843HNA1-F1
#
_cell.length_a   1.000
_cell.length_b   1.000
_cell.length_c   1.000
_cell.angle_alpha   90.00
_cell.angle_beta   90.00
_cell.angle_gamma   90.00
#
_symmetry.space_group_name_H-M   'P 1'
#
loop_
_entity.id
_entity.type
_entity.pdbx_description
1 polymer ?
#
loop_
_entity_poly.entity_id
_entity_poly.type
_entity_poly.pdbx_seq_one_letter_code
_entity_poly.pdbx_strand_id
1 'polypeptide(L)'
;MTFEGQYLTYAEYQALGGSAIGEMPFNLLELEARRKIDIRTQNRLIDSEEIPEVVKVCMFKLINSIQSYCQATENISSNGNVASENTDGYSISYITPNQISDVVASKSVELEDIIKTYLLGYIYNGEHLMYVGVE
;
A
#
# COMPACT_ATOMS: atom_id res chain seq x y z
N MET A 1 -17.16 7.27 12.99
CA MET A 1 -16.94 7.37 11.53
C MET A 1 -17.08 5.96 10.99
N THR A 2 -18.05 5.71 10.13
CA THR A 2 -18.29 4.37 9.57
C THR A 2 -17.67 4.33 8.19
N PHE A 3 -16.86 3.31 7.91
CA PHE A 3 -16.19 3.13 6.63
C PHE A 3 -16.95 2.06 5.84
N GLU A 4 -17.63 2.47 4.77
CA GLU A 4 -18.44 1.60 3.91
C GLU A 4 -17.75 1.43 2.54
N GLY A 5 -17.94 0.28 1.89
CA GLY A 5 -17.34 -0.03 0.58
C GLY A 5 -15.86 -0.40 0.62
N GLN A 6 -15.38 -0.97 1.74
CA GLN A 6 -14.01 -1.45 1.87
C GLN A 6 -13.79 -2.70 1.02
N TYR A 7 -12.64 -2.81 0.38
CA TYR A 7 -12.28 -4.01 -0.39
C TYR A 7 -11.80 -5.14 0.53
N LEU A 8 -11.26 -4.78 1.69
CA LEU A 8 -10.79 -5.71 2.71
C LEU A 8 -11.34 -5.24 4.06
N THR A 9 -12.05 -6.12 4.77
CA THR A 9 -12.50 -5.80 6.13
C THR A 9 -11.36 -6.04 7.11
N TYR A 10 -11.43 -5.41 8.29
CA TYR A 10 -10.42 -5.62 9.33
C TYR A 10 -10.31 -7.09 9.76
N ALA A 11 -11.42 -7.82 9.82
CA ALA A 11 -11.41 -9.26 10.13
C ALA A 11 -10.67 -10.08 9.05
N GLU A 12 -10.89 -9.78 7.77
CA GLU A 12 -10.19 -10.43 6.65
C GLU A 12 -8.69 -10.07 6.66
N TYR A 13 -8.36 -8.83 6.97
CA TYR A 13 -6.98 -8.38 7.15
C TYR A 13 -6.27 -9.17 8.26
N GLN A 14 -6.94 -9.40 9.39
CA GLN A 14 -6.41 -10.23 10.47
C GLN A 14 -6.23 -11.69 10.05
N ALA A 15 -7.17 -12.24 9.27
CA ALA A 15 -7.06 -13.60 8.74
C ALA A 15 -5.86 -13.77 7.78
N LEU A 16 -5.52 -12.71 7.03
CA LEU A 16 -4.33 -12.67 6.16
C LEU A 16 -3.01 -12.47 6.91
N GLY A 17 -3.04 -12.39 8.26
CA GLY A 17 -1.86 -12.21 9.11
C GLY A 17 -1.59 -10.76 9.51
N GLY A 18 -2.50 -9.84 9.22
CA GLY A 18 -2.40 -8.43 9.59
C GLY A 18 -2.80 -8.21 11.04
N SER A 19 -1.85 -8.03 11.95
CA SER A 19 -2.15 -7.84 13.39
C SER A 19 -1.45 -6.62 14.01
N ALA A 20 -0.71 -5.85 13.21
CA ALA A 20 0.17 -4.80 13.71
C ALA A 20 -0.48 -3.40 13.80
N ILE A 21 -1.73 -3.23 13.34
CA ILE A 21 -2.44 -1.94 13.29
C ILE A 21 -3.84 -2.06 13.89
N GLY A 22 -4.26 -1.00 14.59
CA GLY A 22 -5.64 -0.88 15.06
C GLY A 22 -6.64 -0.68 13.92
N GLU A 23 -7.93 -0.87 14.21
CA GLU A 23 -9.01 -0.78 13.21
C GLU A 23 -9.10 0.62 12.56
N MET A 24 -8.95 1.69 13.34
CA MET A 24 -9.02 3.06 12.80
C MET A 24 -7.86 3.40 11.84
N PRO A 25 -6.57 3.16 12.19
CA PRO A 25 -5.48 3.34 11.22
C PRO A 25 -5.58 2.38 10.04
N PHE A 26 -6.06 1.15 10.23
CA PHE A 26 -6.36 0.24 9.13
C PHE A 26 -7.35 0.85 8.13
N ASN A 27 -8.49 1.38 8.60
CA ASN A 27 -9.51 1.97 7.74
C ASN A 27 -8.99 3.16 6.92
N LEU A 28 -8.07 3.95 7.47
CA LEU A 28 -7.42 5.05 6.74
C LEU A 28 -6.47 4.53 5.66
N LEU A 29 -5.67 3.52 5.97
CA LEU A 29 -4.74 2.90 5.03
C LEU A 29 -5.48 2.15 3.91
N GLU A 30 -6.58 1.46 4.25
CA GLU A 30 -7.47 0.81 3.29
C GLU A 30 -8.04 1.83 2.32
N LEU A 31 -8.53 2.97 2.80
CA LEU A 31 -9.08 4.02 1.94
C LEU A 31 -8.03 4.57 0.95
N GLU A 32 -6.79 4.76 1.41
CA GLU A 32 -5.68 5.21 0.55
C GLU A 32 -5.33 4.16 -0.50
N ALA A 33 -5.14 2.91 -0.08
CA ALA A 33 -4.81 1.82 -0.98
C ALA A 33 -5.94 1.53 -1.99
N ARG A 34 -7.20 1.61 -1.55
CA ARG A 34 -8.39 1.51 -2.40
C ARG A 34 -8.41 2.58 -3.47
N ARG A 35 -8.17 3.84 -3.13
CA ARG A 35 -8.07 4.92 -4.13
C ARG A 35 -6.99 4.64 -5.18
N LYS A 36 -5.83 4.08 -4.79
CA LYS A 36 -4.77 3.73 -5.74
C LYS A 36 -5.19 2.62 -6.70
N ILE A 37 -5.86 1.59 -6.19
CA ILE A 37 -6.42 0.52 -7.01
C ILE A 37 -7.49 1.09 -7.94
N ASP A 38 -8.46 1.85 -7.42
CA ASP A 38 -9.55 2.47 -8.19
C ASP A 38 -9.05 3.34 -9.34
N ILE A 39 -8.02 4.15 -9.12
CA ILE A 39 -7.40 4.97 -10.18
C ILE A 39 -6.86 4.08 -11.31
N ARG A 40 -6.24 2.95 -10.96
CA ARG A 40 -5.61 2.04 -11.93
C ARG A 40 -6.61 1.12 -12.62
N THR A 41 -7.67 0.72 -11.92
CA THR A 41 -8.78 -0.06 -12.47
C THR A 41 -9.86 0.82 -13.07
N GLN A 42 -9.67 2.13 -13.15
CA GLN A 42 -10.64 3.10 -13.67
C GLN A 42 -12.02 2.99 -12.98
N ASN A 43 -12.03 2.76 -11.67
CA ASN A 43 -13.22 2.60 -10.84
C ASN A 43 -14.13 1.42 -11.24
N ARG A 44 -13.61 0.45 -12.01
CA ARG A 44 -14.36 -0.76 -12.44
C ARG A 44 -14.79 -1.65 -11.27
N LEU A 45 -14.14 -1.51 -10.12
CA LEU A 45 -14.38 -2.29 -8.91
C LEU A 45 -15.36 -1.63 -7.93
N ILE A 46 -15.77 -0.36 -8.15
CA ILE A 46 -16.65 0.36 -7.22
C ILE A 46 -18.05 -0.25 -7.15
N ASP A 47 -18.57 -0.72 -8.28
CA ASP A 47 -19.92 -1.31 -8.39
C ASP A 47 -19.89 -2.85 -8.33
N SER A 48 -18.74 -3.43 -7.99
CA SER A 48 -18.60 -4.88 -7.90
C SER A 48 -19.27 -5.42 -6.63
N GLU A 49 -20.27 -6.27 -6.81
CA GLU A 49 -21.00 -6.93 -5.70
C GLU A 49 -20.06 -7.85 -4.89
N GLU A 50 -19.05 -8.43 -5.54
CA GLU A 50 -18.02 -9.25 -4.90
C GLU A 50 -16.61 -8.81 -5.31
N ILE A 51 -15.79 -8.44 -4.32
CA ILE A 51 -14.39 -8.12 -4.55
C ILE A 51 -13.58 -9.42 -4.63
N PRO A 52 -12.88 -9.67 -5.76
CA PRO A 52 -12.15 -10.93 -5.94
C PRO A 52 -10.99 -11.04 -4.95
N GLU A 53 -10.65 -12.29 -4.58
CA GLU A 53 -9.58 -12.58 -3.62
C GLU A 53 -8.23 -11.97 -4.03
N VAL A 54 -7.94 -11.93 -5.33
CA VAL A 54 -6.73 -11.30 -5.88
C VAL A 54 -6.63 -9.81 -5.51
N VAL A 55 -7.75 -9.09 -5.54
CA VAL A 55 -7.81 -7.68 -5.13
C VAL A 55 -7.65 -7.55 -3.62
N LYS A 56 -8.23 -8.46 -2.82
CA LYS A 56 -8.04 -8.50 -1.37
C LYS A 56 -6.57 -8.72 -0.97
N VAL A 57 -5.88 -9.64 -1.65
CA VAL A 57 -4.45 -9.90 -1.42
C VAL A 57 -3.59 -8.70 -1.85
N CYS A 58 -3.92 -8.08 -2.99
CA CYS A 58 -3.27 -6.84 -3.43
C CYS A 58 -3.43 -5.73 -2.39
N MET A 59 -4.65 -5.55 -1.86
CA MET A 59 -4.94 -4.59 -0.81
C MET A 59 -4.11 -4.85 0.44
N PHE A 60 -4.04 -6.10 0.90
CA PHE A 60 -3.22 -6.49 2.05
C PHE A 60 -1.74 -6.13 1.84
N LYS A 61 -1.17 -6.43 0.67
CA LYS A 61 0.22 -6.09 0.35
C LYS A 61 0.46 -4.58 0.31
N LEU A 62 -0.45 -3.82 -0.26
CA LEU A 62 -0.39 -2.35 -0.30
C LEU A 62 -0.44 -1.75 1.10
N ILE A 63 -1.36 -2.18 1.96
CA ILE A 63 -1.48 -1.70 3.34
C ILE A 63 -0.19 -1.97 4.12
N ASN A 64 0.33 -3.21 4.04
CA ASN A 64 1.60 -3.57 4.71
C ASN A 64 2.78 -2.75 4.20
N SER A 65 2.84 -2.52 2.89
CA SER A 65 3.86 -1.68 2.27
C SER A 65 3.76 -0.25 2.80
N ILE A 66 2.60 0.41 2.69
CA ILE A 66 2.35 1.78 3.19
C ILE A 66 2.69 1.90 4.68
N GLN A 67 2.25 0.94 5.50
CA GLN A 67 2.52 0.91 6.94
C GLN A 67 4.01 0.79 7.26
N SER A 68 4.76 -0.04 6.53
CA SER A 68 6.20 -0.19 6.72
C SER A 68 6.93 1.12 6.49
N TYR A 69 6.49 1.92 5.51
CA TYR A 69 7.05 3.25 5.28
C TYR A 69 6.66 4.26 6.35
N CYS A 70 5.40 4.27 6.82
CA CYS A 70 5.01 5.16 7.93
C CYS A 70 5.91 4.94 9.15
N GLN A 71 6.16 3.67 9.51
CA GLN A 71 7.09 3.32 10.58
C GLN A 71 8.52 3.81 10.29
N ALA A 72 9.03 3.61 9.08
CA ALA A 72 10.35 4.10 8.70
C ALA A 72 10.48 5.62 8.82
N THR A 73 9.46 6.38 8.43
CA THR A 73 9.44 7.86 8.52
C THR A 73 9.28 8.39 9.94
N GLU A 74 8.54 7.70 10.81
CA GLU A 74 8.43 8.05 12.23
C GLU A 74 9.74 7.83 12.97
N ASN A 75 10.47 6.76 12.64
CA ASN A 75 11.81 6.51 13.18
C ASN A 75 12.81 7.61 12.78
N ILE A 76 12.68 8.17 11.57
CA ILE A 76 13.50 9.31 11.11
C ILE A 76 13.16 10.60 11.89
N SER A 77 11.88 10.86 12.14
CA SER A 77 11.45 12.11 12.80
C SER A 77 11.66 12.09 14.32
N SER A 78 11.68 10.92 14.94
CA SER A 78 11.90 10.76 16.39
C SER A 78 13.39 10.84 16.78
N ASN A 79 14.30 10.63 15.83
CA ASN A 79 15.76 10.70 16.03
C ASN A 79 16.35 12.10 15.76
N GLY A 80 15.56 13.17 15.93
CA GLY A 80 15.99 14.56 15.73
C GLY A 80 17.04 15.08 16.73
N ASN A 81 17.60 14.25 17.63
CA ASN A 81 18.61 14.70 18.59
C ASN A 81 19.47 13.58 19.22
N VAL A 82 20.01 12.65 18.42
CA VAL A 82 21.06 11.75 18.96
C VAL A 82 22.24 11.71 17.99
N ALA A 83 23.33 12.29 18.47
CA ALA A 83 24.63 12.25 17.82
C ALA A 83 25.03 10.79 17.58
N SER A 84 25.48 10.54 16.35
CA SER A 84 26.22 9.36 15.88
C SER A 84 26.58 8.34 16.96
N GLU A 85 25.92 7.18 16.93
CA GLU A 85 26.46 5.96 17.51
C GLU A 85 26.45 4.87 16.44
N ASN A 86 27.64 4.62 15.90
CA ASN A 86 27.94 3.44 15.10
C ASN A 86 27.96 2.24 16.04
N THR A 87 27.07 1.26 15.87
CA THR A 87 27.29 -0.12 16.30
C THR A 87 26.42 -1.02 15.44
N ASP A 88 27.05 -1.99 14.77
CA ASP A 88 26.38 -3.09 14.05
C ASP A 88 25.79 -2.78 12.66
N GLY A 89 26.67 -2.47 11.70
CA GLY A 89 26.55 -2.91 10.29
C GLY A 89 25.32 -2.53 9.44
N TYR A 90 24.33 -1.81 9.98
CA TYR A 90 23.13 -1.43 9.24
C TYR A 90 23.29 0.00 8.73
N SER A 91 23.59 0.13 7.43
CA SER A 91 23.68 1.43 6.76
C SER A 91 22.30 2.07 6.71
N ILE A 92 22.03 3.01 7.61
CA ILE A 92 20.88 3.90 7.54
C ILE A 92 21.32 5.13 6.74
N SER A 93 20.96 5.16 5.45
CA SER A 93 21.18 6.33 4.60
C SER A 93 20.23 7.45 5.01
N TYR A 94 20.77 8.52 5.60
CA TYR A 94 20.03 9.74 5.90
C TYR A 94 19.54 10.38 4.60
N ILE A 95 18.21 10.54 4.51
CA ILE A 95 17.53 11.08 3.34
C ILE A 95 17.64 12.61 3.36
N THR A 96 18.57 13.19 2.59
CA THR A 96 18.63 14.62 2.25
C THR A 96 17.30 15.07 1.61
N PRO A 97 16.84 16.34 1.65
CA PRO A 97 15.61 16.77 0.95
C PRO A 97 15.55 16.36 -0.54
N ASN A 98 16.71 16.25 -1.20
CA ASN A 98 16.84 15.74 -2.57
C ASN A 98 16.67 14.20 -2.70
N GLN A 99 16.91 13.47 -1.61
CA GLN A 99 16.64 12.04 -1.47
C GLN A 99 15.18 11.78 -1.03
N ILE A 100 14.49 12.76 -0.42
CA ILE A 100 13.06 12.60 -0.04
C ILE A 100 12.22 12.46 -1.30
N SER A 101 12.48 13.26 -2.33
CA SER A 101 11.85 13.11 -3.64
C SER A 101 12.15 11.76 -4.28
N ASP A 102 13.36 11.25 -4.12
CA ASP A 102 13.81 9.97 -4.70
C ASP A 102 13.17 8.77 -4.00
N VAL A 103 13.05 8.83 -2.67
CA VAL A 103 12.37 7.83 -1.84
C VAL A 103 10.87 7.84 -2.09
N VAL A 104 10.24 9.01 -2.23
CA VAL A 104 8.80 9.12 -2.56
C VAL A 104 8.51 8.63 -3.98
N ALA A 105 9.39 8.90 -4.94
CA ALA A 105 9.28 8.38 -6.30
C ALA A 105 9.43 6.85 -6.31
N SER A 106 10.46 6.32 -5.66
CA SER A 106 10.70 4.88 -5.52
C SER A 106 9.52 4.16 -4.86
N LYS A 107 8.96 4.76 -3.80
CA LYS A 107 7.76 4.25 -3.11
C LYS A 107 6.55 4.16 -4.04
N SER A 108 6.33 5.20 -4.85
CA SER A 108 5.21 5.22 -5.79
C SER A 108 5.38 4.11 -6.85
N VAL A 109 6.61 3.87 -7.29
CA VAL A 109 6.96 2.77 -8.21
C VAL A 109 6.71 1.41 -7.57
N GLU A 110 7.13 1.18 -6.32
CA GLU A 110 6.91 -0.09 -5.62
C GLU A 110 5.43 -0.39 -5.42
N LEU A 111 4.63 0.61 -5.03
CA LEU A 111 3.18 0.45 -4.89
C LEU A 111 2.52 0.15 -6.25
N GLU A 112 2.98 0.80 -7.32
CA GLU A 112 2.54 0.49 -8.68
C GLU A 112 2.94 -0.91 -9.14
N ASP A 113 4.14 -1.38 -8.76
CA ASP A 113 4.64 -2.70 -9.10
C ASP A 113 3.81 -3.79 -8.41
N ILE A 114 3.48 -3.62 -7.13
CA ILE A 114 2.54 -4.50 -6.42
C ILE A 114 1.21 -4.55 -7.18
N ILE A 115 0.65 -3.40 -7.50
CA ILE A 115 -0.63 -3.32 -8.22
C ILE A 115 -0.56 -4.07 -9.56
N LYS A 116 0.50 -3.86 -10.34
CA LYS A 116 0.70 -4.56 -11.62
C LYS A 116 0.88 -6.07 -11.40
N THR A 117 1.71 -6.49 -10.46
CA THR A 117 1.99 -7.90 -10.20
C THR A 117 0.73 -8.71 -9.91
N TYR A 118 -0.23 -8.14 -9.17
CA TYR A 118 -1.45 -8.85 -8.80
C TYR A 118 -2.62 -8.59 -9.76
N LEU A 119 -2.74 -7.41 -10.36
CA LEU A 119 -3.93 -7.02 -11.12
C LEU A 119 -3.73 -6.98 -12.64
N LEU A 120 -2.48 -7.01 -13.13
CA LEU A 120 -2.18 -7.04 -14.56
C LEU A 120 -2.63 -8.37 -15.17
N GLY A 121 -3.44 -8.30 -16.23
CA GLY A 121 -3.95 -9.48 -16.92
C GLY A 121 -5.06 -10.24 -16.17
N TYR A 122 -5.49 -9.78 -15.00
CA TYR A 122 -6.65 -10.34 -14.32
C TYR A 122 -7.93 -9.96 -15.07
N ILE A 123 -8.73 -10.97 -15.45
CA ILE A 123 -10.00 -10.78 -16.13
C ILE A 123 -11.10 -10.84 -15.09
N TYR A 124 -11.86 -9.76 -14.96
CA TYR A 124 -13.01 -9.68 -14.09
C TYR A 124 -14.25 -9.42 -14.93
N ASN A 125 -15.25 -10.28 -14.79
CA ASN A 125 -16.51 -10.20 -15.55
C ASN A 125 -16.30 -10.15 -17.09
N GLY A 126 -15.30 -10.88 -17.60
CA GLY A 126 -14.97 -10.92 -19.03
C GLY A 126 -14.16 -9.73 -19.55
N GLU A 127 -13.82 -8.75 -18.71
CA GLU A 127 -13.01 -7.59 -19.08
C GLU A 127 -11.71 -7.54 -18.27
N HIS A 128 -10.63 -7.05 -18.87
CA HIS A 128 -9.35 -6.90 -18.15
C HIS A 128 -9.48 -5.81 -17.08
N LEU A 129 -9.10 -6.10 -15.84
CA LEU A 129 -9.20 -5.15 -14.75
C LEU A 129 -8.30 -3.93 -14.95
N MET A 130 -7.15 -4.14 -15.61
CA MET A 130 -6.20 -3.10 -15.98
C MET A 130 -6.04 -3.04 -17.49
N TYR A 131 -5.98 -1.81 -18.01
CA TYR A 131 -5.62 -1.59 -19.40
C TYR A 131 -4.14 -1.96 -19.59
N VAL A 132 -3.89 -3.07 -20.31
CA VAL A 132 -2.57 -3.39 -20.82
C VAL A 132 -2.39 -2.49 -22.03
N GLY A 133 -1.78 -1.32 -21.83
CA GLY A 133 -1.38 -0.49 -22.95
C GLY A 133 -0.55 -1.34 -23.89
N VAL A 134 -1.03 -1.51 -25.12
CA VAL A 134 -0.17 -1.92 -26.23
C VAL A 134 0.93 -0.87 -26.28
N GLU A 135 2.16 -1.31 -26.01
CA GLU A 135 3.37 -0.51 -26.30
C GLU A 135 3.45 -0.15 -27.79
#